data_AF-A0A0E3NBT7-F1
#
_entry.id   AF-A0A0E3NBT7-F1
#
_cell.length_a   1.000
_cell.length_b   1.000
_cell.length_c   1.000
_cell.angle_alpha   90.00
_cell.angle_beta   90.00
_cell.angle_gamma   90.00
#
_symmetry.space_group_name_H-M   'P 1'
#
loop_
_entity.id
_entity.type
_entity.pdbx_description
1 polymer ?
#
loop_
_entity_poly.entity_id
_entity_poly.type
_entity_poly.pdbx_seq_one_letter_code
_entity_poly.pdbx_strand_id
1 'polypeptide(L)'
;MNFPFDDKKILHNGIYILFEKGETAHNTDRIVRIGTHTGKNQLRSRLKQHFIKENKDRSIFRKNIGRALLNRDKDPFLDQWELDLTSRRAKEEYSVLIDVEKQKEVEKNVSQYIQANFNFVVIEVEEKEKRLELESKIISTISRCKECSPSPSWLGLFSPREKINTSGLWLVNELNKEPLSDEDMQLIKNLTANAAGINRFIE
;
A
#
# COMPACT_ATOMS: atom_id res chain seq x y z
N MET A 1 -2.86 -9.30 -9.47
CA MET A 1 -3.57 -8.39 -10.41
C MET A 1 -2.63 -7.25 -10.76
N ASN A 2 -2.58 -6.86 -12.03
CA ASN A 2 -1.74 -5.76 -12.52
C ASN A 2 -2.59 -4.50 -12.76
N PHE A 3 -1.93 -3.35 -12.93
CA PHE A 3 -2.58 -2.08 -13.20
C PHE A 3 -2.66 -1.79 -14.71
N PRO A 4 -3.76 -1.18 -15.21
CA PRO A 4 -5.02 -0.92 -14.52
C PRO A 4 -5.80 -2.22 -14.25
N PHE A 5 -6.58 -2.27 -13.15
CA PHE A 5 -7.36 -3.45 -12.78
C PHE A 5 -8.84 -3.30 -13.14
N ASP A 6 -9.52 -4.43 -13.37
CA ASP A 6 -10.97 -4.48 -13.56
C ASP A 6 -11.69 -4.42 -12.21
N ASP A 7 -12.34 -3.29 -11.94
CA ASP A 7 -13.09 -3.03 -10.71
C ASP A 7 -14.18 -4.07 -10.42
N LYS A 8 -14.74 -4.72 -11.45
CA LYS A 8 -15.81 -5.72 -11.29
C LYS A 8 -15.28 -7.02 -10.68
N LYS A 9 -13.99 -7.32 -10.87
CA LYS A 9 -13.33 -8.52 -10.35
C LYS A 9 -12.83 -8.36 -8.91
N ILE A 10 -12.91 -7.15 -8.36
CA ILE A 10 -12.47 -6.86 -7.00
C ILE A 10 -13.61 -7.13 -6.02
N LEU A 11 -13.32 -7.85 -4.94
CA LEU A 11 -14.25 -8.05 -3.83
C LEU A 11 -14.66 -6.71 -3.18
N HIS A 12 -15.79 -6.71 -2.46
CA HIS A 12 -16.27 -5.48 -1.82
C HIS A 12 -15.55 -5.17 -0.50
N ASN A 13 -15.17 -6.22 0.23
CA ASN A 13 -14.46 -6.12 1.50
C ASN A 13 -13.26 -7.07 1.52
N GLY A 14 -12.15 -6.65 2.12
CA GLY A 14 -10.99 -7.53 2.24
C GLY A 14 -9.67 -6.80 2.49
N ILE A 15 -8.64 -7.60 2.66
CA ILE A 15 -7.26 -7.16 2.85
C ILE A 15 -6.57 -7.23 1.50
N TYR A 16 -5.91 -6.14 1.10
CA TYR A 16 -5.05 -6.14 -0.07
C TYR A 16 -3.59 -6.32 0.34
N ILE A 17 -2.85 -7.07 -0.46
CA ILE A 17 -1.41 -7.31 -0.29
C ILE A 17 -0.71 -6.92 -1.58
N LEU A 18 0.25 -6.00 -1.50
CA LEU A 18 1.03 -5.53 -2.65
C LEU A 18 2.39 -6.21 -2.68
N PHE A 19 2.84 -6.42 -3.91
CA PHE A 19 4.17 -6.84 -4.28
C PHE A 19 4.76 -5.79 -5.23
N GLU A 20 6.09 -5.70 -5.26
CA GLU A 20 6.82 -4.75 -6.09
C GLU A 20 7.84 -5.50 -6.95
N LYS A 21 7.89 -5.18 -8.24
CA LYS A 21 8.78 -5.82 -9.20
C LYS A 21 10.23 -5.71 -8.75
N GLY A 22 10.92 -6.84 -8.72
CA GLY A 22 12.32 -6.93 -8.30
C GLY A 22 12.53 -7.13 -6.79
N GLU A 23 11.47 -7.10 -6.00
CA GLU A 23 11.53 -7.40 -4.57
C GLU A 23 11.17 -8.86 -4.31
N THR A 24 12.12 -9.62 -3.75
CA THR A 24 11.95 -11.06 -3.46
C THR A 24 12.32 -11.39 -2.02
N ALA A 25 11.57 -12.30 -1.40
CA ALA A 25 11.88 -12.87 -0.08
C ALA A 25 11.35 -14.32 -0.03
N HIS A 26 12.00 -15.20 0.74
CA HIS A 26 11.63 -16.62 0.82
C HIS A 26 11.41 -17.30 -0.54
N ASN A 27 12.27 -16.99 -1.51
CA ASN A 27 12.22 -17.50 -2.89
C ASN A 27 10.91 -17.17 -3.66
N THR A 28 10.21 -16.11 -3.27
CA THR A 28 9.00 -15.63 -3.94
C THR A 28 8.94 -14.09 -3.93
N ASP A 29 7.89 -13.51 -4.50
CA ASP A 29 7.64 -12.07 -4.47
C ASP A 29 7.49 -11.57 -3.03
N ARG A 30 8.24 -10.52 -2.68
CA ARG A 30 8.22 -9.93 -1.35
C ARG A 30 6.97 -9.09 -1.16
N ILE A 31 6.30 -9.26 -0.02
CA ILE A 31 5.22 -8.37 0.38
C ILE A 31 5.81 -7.01 0.78
N VAL A 32 5.37 -5.94 0.12
CA VAL A 32 5.87 -4.58 0.36
C VAL A 32 4.84 -3.67 1.05
N ARG A 33 3.57 -4.07 1.05
CA ARG A 33 2.49 -3.35 1.74
C ARG A 33 1.30 -4.25 1.95
N ILE A 34 0.69 -4.12 3.12
CA ILE A 34 -0.61 -4.68 3.44
C ILE A 34 -1.54 -3.51 3.77
N GLY A 35 -2.81 -3.64 3.44
CA GLY A 35 -3.78 -2.65 3.89
C GLY A 35 -5.21 -3.08 3.71
N THR A 36 -6.09 -2.27 4.28
CA THR A 36 -7.54 -2.51 4.26
C THR A 36 -8.34 -1.20 4.22
N HIS A 37 -9.65 -1.28 4.43
CA HIS A 37 -10.59 -0.18 4.49
C HIS A 37 -11.55 -0.34 5.69
N THR A 38 -11.97 0.79 6.24
CA THR A 38 -12.79 0.86 7.45
C THR A 38 -14.30 0.95 7.16
N GLY A 39 -14.69 1.50 6.01
CA GLY A 39 -16.11 1.57 5.60
C GLY A 39 -16.59 0.29 4.92
N LYS A 40 -17.89 0.02 4.99
CA LYS A 40 -18.54 -1.13 4.33
C LYS A 40 -18.49 -0.99 2.80
N ASN A 41 -18.07 -2.05 2.11
CA ASN A 41 -17.98 -2.16 0.65
C ASN A 41 -17.01 -1.15 -0.01
N GLN A 42 -16.00 -0.67 0.75
CA GLN A 42 -15.11 0.40 0.32
C GLN A 42 -13.78 -0.06 -0.28
N LEU A 43 -13.52 -1.37 -0.42
CA LEU A 43 -12.25 -1.87 -0.94
C LEU A 43 -11.93 -1.28 -2.31
N ARG A 44 -12.87 -1.40 -3.25
CA ARG A 44 -12.76 -0.83 -4.61
C ARG A 44 -12.39 0.64 -4.62
N SER A 45 -13.12 1.45 -3.85
CA SER A 45 -12.85 2.90 -3.72
C SER A 45 -11.45 3.16 -3.16
N ARG A 46 -11.03 2.38 -2.16
CA ARG A 46 -9.69 2.46 -1.56
C ARG A 46 -8.59 2.12 -2.56
N LEU A 47 -8.74 1.06 -3.35
CA LEU A 47 -7.78 0.70 -4.39
C LEU A 47 -7.70 1.79 -5.47
N LYS A 48 -8.85 2.33 -5.92
CA LYS A 48 -8.87 3.46 -6.88
C LYS A 48 -8.12 4.69 -6.34
N GLN A 49 -8.23 4.99 -5.04
CA GLN A 49 -7.50 6.10 -4.41
C GLN A 49 -5.98 5.90 -4.42
N HIS A 50 -5.50 4.66 -4.31
CA HIS A 50 -4.07 4.36 -4.31
C HIS A 50 -3.50 4.34 -5.73
N PHE A 51 -4.20 3.68 -6.66
CA PHE A 51 -3.60 3.23 -7.92
C PHE A 51 -4.05 4.02 -9.15
N ILE A 52 -5.16 4.76 -9.05
CA ILE A 52 -5.78 5.44 -10.20
C ILE A 52 -5.87 6.96 -9.96
N LYS A 53 -6.30 7.38 -8.77
CA LYS A 53 -6.49 8.80 -8.46
C LYS A 53 -5.17 9.43 -8.00
N GLU A 54 -4.75 10.45 -8.73
CA GLU A 54 -3.59 11.30 -8.42
C GLU A 54 -3.87 12.25 -7.26
N ASN A 55 -3.83 11.70 -6.04
CA ASN A 55 -4.07 12.47 -4.82
C ASN A 55 -3.41 11.87 -3.57
N LYS A 56 -2.27 12.44 -3.18
CA LYS A 56 -1.45 12.08 -2.02
C LYS A 56 -2.19 12.28 -0.70
N ASP A 57 -3.04 13.29 -0.63
CA ASP A 57 -3.76 13.66 0.60
C ASP A 57 -4.91 12.70 0.90
N ARG A 58 -5.35 11.94 -0.13
CA ARG A 58 -6.30 10.83 0.03
C ARG A 58 -5.60 9.47 0.13
N SER A 59 -4.28 9.43 0.02
CA SER A 59 -3.51 8.19 0.00
C SER A 59 -2.10 8.39 0.58
N ILE A 60 -1.93 8.03 1.84
CA ILE A 60 -0.61 8.01 2.50
C ILE A 60 0.43 7.15 1.75
N PHE A 61 -0.02 6.10 1.05
CA PHE A 61 0.84 5.28 0.21
C PHE A 61 1.50 6.08 -0.92
N ARG A 62 0.68 6.74 -1.75
CA ARG A 62 1.14 7.72 -2.76
C ARG A 62 2.04 8.80 -2.15
N LYS A 63 1.66 9.36 -1.00
CA LYS A 63 2.50 10.36 -0.30
C LYS A 63 3.88 9.78 0.04
N ASN A 64 3.96 8.54 0.51
CA ASN A 64 5.23 7.85 0.82
C ASN A 64 6.09 7.60 -0.41
N ILE A 65 5.50 7.19 -1.54
CA ILE A 65 6.27 7.02 -2.78
C ILE A 65 6.80 8.38 -3.26
N GLY A 66 5.97 9.43 -3.24
CA GLY A 66 6.41 10.79 -3.59
C GLY A 66 7.53 11.30 -2.68
N ARG A 67 7.44 11.04 -1.37
CA ARG A 67 8.52 11.34 -0.40
C ARG A 67 9.84 10.67 -0.80
N ALA A 68 9.80 9.39 -1.15
CA ALA A 68 10.99 8.63 -1.50
C ALA A 68 11.61 9.11 -2.83
N LEU A 69 10.78 9.40 -3.84
CA LEU A 69 11.23 9.97 -5.12
C LEU A 69 11.93 11.32 -4.91
N LEU A 70 11.25 12.26 -4.24
CA LEU A 70 11.78 13.61 -3.99
C LEU A 70 13.04 13.57 -3.12
N ASN A 71 13.07 12.74 -2.07
CA ASN A 71 14.23 12.63 -1.19
C ASN A 71 15.44 11.99 -1.88
N ARG A 72 15.23 10.96 -2.73
CA ARG A 72 16.30 10.37 -3.57
C ARG A 72 16.94 11.43 -4.46
N ASP A 73 16.11 12.27 -5.08
CA ASP A 73 16.53 13.28 -6.05
C ASP A 73 16.99 14.58 -5.37
N LYS A 74 16.92 14.66 -4.02
CA LYS A 74 17.19 15.85 -3.21
C LYS A 74 16.38 17.08 -3.67
N ASP A 75 15.16 16.84 -4.13
CA ASP A 75 14.27 17.87 -4.64
C ASP A 75 13.65 18.66 -3.45
N PRO A 76 13.86 19.99 -3.37
CA PRO A 76 13.36 20.82 -2.27
C PRO A 76 11.83 20.88 -2.22
N PHE A 77 11.13 20.46 -3.29
CA PHE A 77 9.68 20.34 -3.28
C PHE A 77 9.17 19.32 -2.24
N LEU A 78 10.04 18.48 -1.67
CA LEU A 78 9.70 17.61 -0.55
C LEU A 78 9.03 18.36 0.62
N ASP A 79 9.48 19.58 0.92
CA ASP A 79 8.91 20.37 2.03
C ASP A 79 7.44 20.76 1.73
N GLN A 80 7.15 21.12 0.48
CA GLN A 80 5.77 21.41 0.06
C GLN A 80 4.93 20.14 -0.06
N TRP A 81 5.54 19.01 -0.46
CA TRP A 81 4.88 17.71 -0.55
C TRP A 81 4.37 17.21 0.81
N GLU A 82 5.04 17.59 1.91
CA GLU A 82 4.60 17.27 3.26
C GLU A 82 3.31 17.98 3.69
N LEU A 83 2.97 19.11 3.07
CA LEU A 83 1.76 19.87 3.39
C LEU A 83 0.51 19.03 3.14
N ASP A 84 -0.39 18.99 4.12
CA ASP A 84 -1.66 18.26 4.06
C ASP A 84 -2.80 19.23 3.72
N LEU A 85 -3.36 19.07 2.52
CA LEU A 85 -4.45 19.90 2.01
C LEU A 85 -5.83 19.26 2.18
N THR A 86 -5.99 18.28 3.07
CA THR A 86 -7.29 17.62 3.29
C THR A 86 -8.33 18.57 3.86
N SER A 87 -7.95 19.42 4.82
CA SER A 87 -8.88 20.36 5.48
C SER A 87 -9.06 21.64 4.66
N ARG A 88 -10.26 22.23 4.74
CA ARG A 88 -10.55 23.51 4.07
C ARG A 88 -9.61 24.62 4.53
N ARG A 89 -9.34 24.71 5.83
CA ARG A 89 -8.41 25.66 6.43
C ARG A 89 -7.00 25.51 5.86
N ALA A 90 -6.48 24.29 5.80
CA ALA A 90 -5.15 24.04 5.25
C ALA A 90 -5.06 24.35 3.76
N LYS A 91 -6.14 24.12 3.00
CA LYS A 91 -6.22 24.61 1.61
C LYS A 91 -6.11 26.13 1.58
N GLU A 92 -6.95 26.84 2.32
CA GLU A 92 -6.95 28.31 2.32
C GLU A 92 -5.58 28.89 2.73
N GLU A 93 -4.88 28.24 3.67
CA GLU A 93 -3.56 28.66 4.15
C GLU A 93 -2.41 28.33 3.18
N TYR A 94 -2.38 27.13 2.61
CA TYR A 94 -1.22 26.64 1.85
C TYR A 94 -1.39 26.65 0.33
N SER A 95 -2.60 26.82 -0.21
CA SER A 95 -2.82 26.75 -1.68
C SER A 95 -2.03 27.80 -2.45
N VAL A 96 -1.72 28.94 -1.82
CA VAL A 96 -0.95 30.04 -2.43
C VAL A 96 0.56 29.76 -2.39
N LEU A 97 1.02 28.89 -1.48
CA LEU A 97 2.43 28.58 -1.27
C LEU A 97 2.92 27.37 -2.08
N ILE A 98 1.99 26.55 -2.57
CA ILE A 98 2.31 25.30 -3.25
C ILE A 98 2.49 25.54 -4.75
N ASP A 99 3.61 25.07 -5.28
CA ASP A 99 3.80 24.90 -6.72
C ASP A 99 2.87 23.78 -7.23
N VAL A 100 1.72 24.19 -7.74
CA VAL A 100 0.66 23.29 -8.23
C VAL A 100 1.12 22.47 -9.42
N GLU A 101 1.94 23.04 -10.30
CA GLU A 101 2.43 22.31 -11.49
C GLU A 101 3.45 21.26 -11.09
N LYS A 102 4.37 21.60 -10.17
CA LYS A 102 5.29 20.60 -9.60
C LYS A 102 4.55 19.51 -8.82
N GLN A 103 3.49 19.85 -8.08
CA GLN A 103 2.67 18.84 -7.39
C GLN A 103 2.06 17.83 -8.38
N LYS A 104 1.50 18.33 -9.50
CA LYS A 104 0.93 17.48 -10.55
C LYS A 104 2.00 16.61 -11.21
N GLU A 105 3.18 17.16 -11.48
CA GLU A 105 4.32 16.42 -12.03
C GLU A 105 4.71 15.25 -11.10
N VAL A 106 4.88 15.53 -9.80
CA VAL A 106 5.24 14.50 -8.82
C VAL A 106 4.15 13.45 -8.69
N GLU A 107 2.86 13.82 -8.67
CA GLU A 107 1.74 12.87 -8.68
C GLU A 107 1.76 11.96 -9.90
N LYS A 108 2.07 12.51 -11.08
CA LYS A 108 2.20 11.73 -12.32
C LYS A 108 3.35 10.73 -12.23
N ASN A 109 4.50 11.16 -11.70
CA ASN A 109 5.65 10.28 -11.48
C ASN A 109 5.31 9.16 -10.48
N VAL A 110 4.57 9.47 -9.41
CA VAL A 110 4.05 8.48 -8.46
C VAL A 110 3.10 7.51 -9.15
N SER A 111 2.17 7.97 -9.99
CA SER A 111 1.27 7.10 -10.76
C SER A 111 2.04 6.15 -11.68
N GLN A 112 3.01 6.67 -12.43
CA GLN A 112 3.85 5.87 -13.32
C GLN A 112 4.63 4.81 -12.56
N TYR A 113 5.25 5.19 -11.42
CA TYR A 113 5.96 4.25 -10.56
C TYR A 113 5.05 3.14 -10.04
N ILE A 114 3.87 3.52 -9.53
CA ILE A 114 2.90 2.57 -8.99
C ILE A 114 2.45 1.57 -10.07
N GLN A 115 2.04 2.07 -11.23
CA GLN A 115 1.45 1.26 -12.29
C GLN A 115 2.49 0.36 -12.99
N ALA A 116 3.75 0.78 -13.05
CA ALA A 116 4.83 0.02 -13.67
C ALA A 116 5.41 -1.07 -12.76
N ASN A 117 5.38 -0.88 -11.43
CA ASN A 117 6.14 -1.72 -10.50
C ASN A 117 5.28 -2.58 -9.57
N PHE A 118 4.03 -2.21 -9.29
CA PHE A 118 3.25 -2.94 -8.30
C PHE A 118 2.27 -3.92 -8.94
N ASN A 119 2.04 -5.00 -8.21
CA ASN A 119 0.88 -5.86 -8.40
C ASN A 119 0.27 -6.15 -7.02
N PHE A 120 -0.97 -6.66 -6.97
CA PHE A 120 -1.61 -6.97 -5.70
C PHE A 120 -2.55 -8.18 -5.78
N VAL A 121 -2.83 -8.75 -4.62
CA VAL A 121 -3.90 -9.73 -4.39
C VAL A 121 -4.85 -9.23 -3.31
N VAL A 122 -6.05 -9.81 -3.25
CA VAL A 122 -7.07 -9.50 -2.23
C VAL A 122 -7.48 -10.80 -1.55
N ILE A 123 -7.56 -10.77 -0.22
CA ILE A 123 -8.13 -11.82 0.61
C ILE A 123 -9.47 -11.30 1.15
N GLU A 124 -10.56 -12.02 0.86
CA GLU A 124 -11.88 -11.64 1.35
C GLU A 124 -11.95 -11.78 2.87
N VAL A 125 -12.35 -10.70 3.54
CA VAL A 125 -12.68 -10.70 4.97
C VAL A 125 -13.80 -9.68 5.16
N GLU A 126 -15.03 -10.17 5.26
CA GLU A 126 -16.23 -9.32 5.32
C GLU A 126 -16.33 -8.54 6.63
N GLU A 127 -16.15 -9.25 7.75
CA GLU A 127 -16.23 -8.69 9.11
C GLU A 127 -15.09 -7.69 9.33
N LYS A 128 -15.44 -6.47 9.74
CA LYS A 128 -14.51 -5.33 9.78
C LYS A 128 -13.50 -5.49 10.89
N GLU A 129 -13.94 -5.87 12.08
CA GLU A 129 -13.09 -6.02 13.25
C GLU A 129 -12.03 -7.12 13.00
N LYS A 130 -12.44 -8.26 12.44
CA LYS A 130 -11.54 -9.36 12.05
C LYS A 130 -10.60 -8.96 10.91
N ARG A 131 -11.08 -8.16 9.97
CA ARG A 131 -10.25 -7.64 8.86
C ARG A 131 -9.14 -6.71 9.36
N LEU A 132 -9.43 -5.86 10.35
CA LEU A 132 -8.44 -4.97 10.97
C LEU A 132 -7.45 -5.77 11.84
N GLU A 133 -7.96 -6.74 12.60
CA GLU A 133 -7.11 -7.63 13.41
C GLU A 133 -6.12 -8.41 12.53
N LEU A 134 -6.62 -9.07 11.47
CA LEU A 134 -5.78 -9.83 10.54
C LEU A 134 -4.78 -8.93 9.80
N GLU A 135 -5.19 -7.75 9.34
CA GLU A 135 -4.27 -6.80 8.69
C GLU A 135 -3.10 -6.45 9.63
N SER A 136 -3.40 -6.13 10.88
CA SER A 136 -2.40 -5.83 11.90
C SER A 136 -1.44 -6.99 12.13
N LYS A 137 -1.96 -8.20 12.31
CA LYS A 137 -1.16 -9.41 12.56
C LYS A 137 -0.30 -9.80 11.36
N ILE A 138 -0.81 -9.68 10.13
CA ILE A 138 -0.03 -9.91 8.91
C ILE A 138 1.12 -8.90 8.85
N ILE A 139 0.85 -7.60 9.05
CA ILE A 139 1.88 -6.56 9.05
C ILE A 139 2.97 -6.86 10.08
N SER A 140 2.58 -7.19 11.31
CA SER A 140 3.53 -7.49 12.38
C SER A 140 4.40 -8.71 12.06
N THR A 141 3.79 -9.76 11.51
CA THR A 141 4.50 -10.99 11.12
C THR A 141 5.58 -10.68 10.08
N ILE A 142 5.24 -9.93 9.03
CA ILE A 142 6.18 -9.56 7.97
C ILE A 142 7.23 -8.57 8.48
N SER A 143 6.88 -7.59 9.33
CA SER A 143 7.85 -6.63 9.83
C SER A 143 8.90 -7.24 10.77
N ARG A 144 8.59 -8.39 11.38
CA ARG A 144 9.50 -9.14 12.28
C ARG A 144 10.35 -10.18 11.53
N CYS A 145 10.05 -10.42 10.26
CA CYS A 145 10.74 -11.40 9.42
C CYS A 145 12.10 -10.88 8.96
N LYS A 146 13.19 -11.49 9.44
CA LYS A 146 14.56 -11.10 9.08
C LYS A 146 14.91 -11.36 7.61
N GLU A 147 14.27 -12.36 7.01
CA GLU A 147 14.43 -12.74 5.61
C GLU A 147 13.58 -11.89 4.65
N CYS A 148 12.67 -11.07 5.18
CA CYS A 148 11.75 -10.23 4.40
C CYS A 148 12.33 -8.82 4.12
N SER A 149 13.66 -8.70 4.16
CA SER A 149 14.38 -7.45 3.95
C SER A 149 14.24 -6.95 2.50
N PRO A 150 14.22 -5.63 2.26
CA PRO A 150 14.13 -5.07 0.91
C PRO A 150 15.41 -5.29 0.11
N SER A 151 15.31 -5.26 -1.22
CA SER A 151 16.53 -5.26 -2.06
C SER A 151 17.31 -3.94 -1.88
N PRO A 152 18.63 -3.92 -2.14
CA PRO A 152 19.43 -2.69 -2.09
C PRO A 152 18.96 -1.60 -3.06
N SER A 153 18.22 -1.98 -4.11
CA SER A 153 17.66 -1.06 -5.11
C SER A 153 16.25 -0.57 -4.78
N TRP A 154 15.64 -1.01 -3.69
CA TRP A 154 14.27 -0.67 -3.35
C TRP A 154 14.12 0.83 -3.07
N LEU A 155 13.18 1.50 -3.76
CA LEU A 155 12.95 2.93 -3.61
C LEU A 155 12.64 3.34 -2.17
N GLY A 156 11.98 2.46 -1.40
CA GLY A 156 11.61 2.74 -0.01
C GLY A 156 12.81 2.98 0.92
N LEU A 157 14.03 2.58 0.53
CA LEU A 157 15.26 2.92 1.25
C LEU A 157 15.56 4.43 1.26
N PHE A 158 15.08 5.17 0.24
CA PHE A 158 15.19 6.62 0.18
C PHE A 158 14.07 7.35 0.91
N SER A 159 13.15 6.65 1.58
CA SER A 159 12.09 7.29 2.35
C SER A 159 12.67 8.11 3.51
N PRO A 160 12.27 9.39 3.68
CA PRO A 160 12.62 10.18 4.87
C PRO A 160 11.89 9.69 6.14
N ARG A 161 10.95 8.75 6.01
CA ARG A 161 10.31 8.07 7.14
C ARG A 161 11.12 6.82 7.49
N GLU A 162 11.87 6.89 8.59
CA GLU A 162 12.72 5.80 9.09
C GLU A 162 11.97 4.46 9.22
N LYS A 163 10.73 4.47 9.71
CA LYS A 163 9.93 3.24 9.81
C LYS A 163 9.71 2.52 8.47
N ILE A 164 9.69 3.24 7.35
CA ILE A 164 9.55 2.65 6.01
C ILE A 164 10.87 2.02 5.58
N ASN A 165 11.99 2.75 5.72
CA ASN A 165 13.29 2.26 5.28
C ASN A 165 13.76 1.05 6.12
N THR A 166 13.45 1.04 7.43
CA THR A 166 13.87 -0.04 8.36
C THR A 166 12.98 -1.27 8.26
N SER A 167 11.67 -1.12 8.09
CA SER A 167 10.75 -2.26 8.03
C SER A 167 10.70 -2.93 6.65
N GLY A 168 11.17 -2.26 5.60
CA GLY A 168 10.99 -2.73 4.24
C GLY A 168 9.53 -2.62 3.73
N LEU A 169 8.64 -1.94 4.46
CA LEU A 169 7.22 -1.84 4.10
C LEU A 169 6.80 -0.40 3.84
N TRP A 170 5.93 -0.18 2.85
CA TRP A 170 5.35 1.12 2.52
C TRP A 170 4.25 1.58 3.53
N LEU A 171 4.46 1.35 4.83
CA LEU A 171 3.56 1.69 5.93
C LEU A 171 4.36 1.89 7.23
N VAL A 172 3.73 2.50 8.24
CA VAL A 172 4.38 2.83 9.53
C VAL A 172 3.59 2.36 10.77
N ASN A 173 2.35 1.92 10.56
CA ASN A 173 1.45 1.44 11.60
C ASN A 173 1.52 -0.08 11.68
N GLU A 174 1.05 -0.65 12.79
CA GLU A 174 0.96 -2.11 13.02
C GLU A 174 2.29 -2.89 13.00
N LEU A 175 3.41 -2.22 12.72
CA LEU A 175 4.75 -2.81 12.79
C LEU A 175 5.05 -3.34 14.20
N ASN A 176 5.62 -4.55 14.26
CA ASN A 176 6.14 -5.19 15.46
C ASN A 176 5.13 -5.43 16.60
N LYS A 177 3.83 -5.44 16.33
CA LYS A 177 2.75 -5.81 17.27
C LYS A 177 2.64 -7.33 17.47
N GLU A 178 1.46 -7.85 17.79
CA GLU A 178 1.19 -9.28 17.84
C GLU A 178 1.27 -9.89 16.42
N PRO A 179 2.08 -10.94 16.19
CA PRO A 179 2.13 -11.63 14.91
C PRO A 179 0.93 -12.60 14.77
N LEU A 180 0.82 -13.25 13.61
CA LEU A 180 -0.17 -14.29 13.36
C LEU A 180 0.08 -15.50 14.28
N SER A 181 -1.00 -16.07 14.84
CA SER A 181 -0.95 -17.39 15.46
C SER A 181 -1.12 -18.51 14.42
N ASP A 182 -0.97 -19.77 14.84
CA ASP A 182 -1.23 -20.92 13.98
C ASP A 182 -2.70 -20.97 13.52
N GLU A 183 -3.64 -20.56 14.38
CA GLU A 183 -5.06 -20.44 14.03
C GLU A 183 -5.30 -19.37 12.97
N ASP A 184 -4.63 -18.21 13.09
CA ASP A 184 -4.73 -17.15 12.08
C ASP A 184 -4.14 -17.62 10.74
N MET A 185 -3.03 -18.36 10.76
CA MET A 185 -2.45 -18.96 9.55
C MET A 185 -3.40 -19.98 8.91
N GLN A 186 -4.08 -20.81 9.70
CA GLN A 186 -5.06 -21.76 9.18
C GLN A 186 -6.28 -21.03 8.59
N LEU A 187 -6.73 -19.95 9.22
CA LEU A 187 -7.80 -19.10 8.69
C LEU A 187 -7.41 -18.51 7.33
N ILE A 188 -6.22 -17.92 7.21
CA ILE A 188 -5.73 -17.35 5.94
C ILE A 188 -5.64 -18.44 4.85
N LYS A 189 -5.15 -19.63 5.18
CA LYS A 189 -5.13 -20.78 4.24
C LYS A 189 -6.53 -21.14 3.76
N ASN A 190 -7.51 -21.20 4.65
CA ASN A 190 -8.89 -21.52 4.28
C ASN A 190 -9.52 -20.43 3.39
N LEU A 191 -9.29 -19.15 3.72
CA LEU A 191 -9.80 -18.01 2.94
C LEU A 191 -9.20 -18.00 1.51
N THR A 192 -7.91 -18.31 1.38
CA THR A 192 -7.22 -18.33 0.09
C THR A 192 -7.54 -19.59 -0.75
N ALA A 193 -7.75 -20.74 -0.11
CA ALA A 193 -8.18 -21.96 -0.78
C ALA A 193 -9.60 -21.82 -1.36
N ASN A 194 -10.52 -21.20 -0.62
CA ASN A 194 -11.89 -20.96 -1.09
C ASN A 194 -11.94 -19.92 -2.22
N ALA A 195 -11.01 -18.96 -2.25
CA ALA A 195 -10.87 -18.01 -3.37
C ALA A 195 -10.44 -18.71 -4.68
N ALA A 196 -9.68 -19.82 -4.59
CA ALA A 196 -9.33 -20.65 -5.75
C ALA A 196 -10.48 -21.55 -6.23
N GLY A 197 -11.56 -21.67 -5.45
CA GLY A 197 -12.76 -22.46 -5.79
C GLY A 197 -13.65 -21.87 -6.89
N ILE A 198 -13.35 -20.67 -7.39
CA ILE A 198 -14.06 -20.02 -8.51
C ILE A 198 -13.40 -20.33 -9.88
N ASN A 199 -12.29 -21.06 -9.92
CA ASN A 199 -11.68 -21.56 -11.18
C ASN A 199 -11.78 -23.09 -11.34
N ARG A 200 -12.98 -23.66 -11.10
CA ARG A 200 -13.29 -25.05 -11.51
C ARG A 200 -14.70 -25.21 -12.11
N PHE A 201 -15.06 -24.35 -13.06
CA PHE A 201 -16.09 -24.52 -14.08
C PHE A 201 -15.73 -23.42 -15.12
N ILE A 202 -15.27 -23.65 -16.34
CA ILE A 202 -15.63 -24.57 -17.43
C ILE A 202 -14.39 -24.65 -18.35
N GLU A 203 -14.17 -25.84 -18.93
CA GLU A 203 -13.39 -26.21 -20.13
C GLU A 203 -12.38 -25.22 -20.75
#